data_AF-A0A849FVV5-F1
#
_entry.id   AF-A0A849FVV5-F1
#
_cell.length_a   1.000
_cell.length_b   1.000
_cell.length_c   1.000
_cell.angle_alpha   90.00
_cell.angle_beta   90.00
_cell.angle_gamma   90.00
#
_symmetry.space_group_name_H-M   'P 1'
#
loop_
_entity.id
_entity.type
_entity.pdbx_description
1 polymer ?
#
loop_
_entity_poly.entity_id
_entity_poly.type
_entity_poly.pdbx_seq_one_letter_code
_entity_poly.pdbx_strand_id
1 'polypeptide(L)'
;AEIIAAKGAVDVGQACVVARGQALTIEGLPGTDWMLRSLLVPGKSASTPRTDPAEGMLSDPIGWAADWLTGDPEPSPAGQTQGPVRDPALPGGGILVKMSKPGQDRRVDLPAIGPATLRLAALCGLEGVVIEAGGVMVLERDEVTRLADELGLFLWVRA
;
A
#
# COMPACT_ATOMS: atom_id res chain seq x y z
N ALA A 1 -8.70 8.40 17.89
CA ALA A 1 -8.06 8.47 19.22
C ALA A 1 -8.44 7.26 20.09
N GLU A 2 -9.73 6.96 20.27
CA GLU A 2 -10.18 5.86 21.15
C GLU A 2 -9.54 4.51 20.82
N ILE A 3 -9.47 4.11 19.54
CA ILE A 3 -8.80 2.87 19.13
C ILE A 3 -7.33 2.86 19.57
N ILE A 4 -6.59 3.95 19.35
CA ILE A 4 -5.18 4.03 19.73
C ILE A 4 -5.01 4.00 21.25
N ALA A 5 -5.88 4.70 22.00
CA ALA A 5 -5.86 4.68 23.45
C ALA A 5 -6.13 3.27 24.01
N ALA A 6 -7.14 2.58 23.48
CA ALA A 6 -7.46 1.20 23.85
C ALA A 6 -6.30 0.24 23.55
N LYS A 7 -5.68 0.37 22.37
CA LYS A 7 -4.48 -0.41 22.00
C LYS A 7 -3.27 -0.10 22.89
N GLY A 8 -3.09 1.18 23.24
CA GLY A 8 -2.01 1.63 24.11
C GLY A 8 -2.09 1.04 25.51
N ALA A 9 -3.31 0.87 26.05
CA ALA A 9 -3.55 0.28 27.37
C ALA A 9 -3.04 -1.17 27.50
N VAL A 10 -2.90 -1.88 26.38
CA VAL A 10 -2.40 -3.27 26.31
C VAL A 10 -1.11 -3.39 25.49
N ASP A 11 -0.44 -2.26 25.25
CA ASP A 11 0.84 -2.15 24.53
C ASP A 11 0.86 -2.73 23.09
N VAL A 12 -0.29 -2.84 22.41
CA VAL A 12 -0.37 -3.51 21.10
C VAL A 12 0.30 -2.72 19.97
N GLY A 13 0.09 -1.40 19.91
CA GLY A 13 0.68 -0.56 18.86
C GLY A 13 0.05 0.82 18.81
N GLN A 14 0.50 1.66 17.87
CA GLN A 14 0.27 3.11 17.91
C GLN A 14 -0.38 3.70 16.65
N ALA A 15 -0.71 2.84 15.67
CA ALA A 15 -1.48 3.20 14.49
C ALA A 15 -2.71 2.31 14.26
N CYS A 16 -3.66 2.82 13.47
CA CYS A 16 -4.79 2.07 12.91
C CYS A 16 -5.30 2.74 11.64
N VAL A 17 -6.03 1.98 10.81
CA VAL A 17 -6.80 2.54 9.69
C VAL A 17 -8.28 2.44 9.98
N VAL A 18 -9.01 3.53 9.75
CA VAL A 18 -10.46 3.61 9.97
C VAL A 18 -11.14 4.08 8.69
N ALA A 19 -12.22 3.42 8.30
CA ALA A 19 -13.09 3.86 7.22
C ALA A 19 -14.55 3.69 7.64
N ARG A 20 -15.39 4.70 7.40
CA ARG A 20 -16.84 4.66 7.69
C ARG A 20 -17.17 4.22 9.13
N GLY A 21 -16.39 4.69 10.10
CA GLY A 21 -16.55 4.34 11.52
C GLY A 21 -16.02 2.96 11.93
N GLN A 22 -15.51 2.16 11.00
CA GLN A 22 -14.98 0.82 11.26
C GLN A 22 -13.45 0.82 11.22
N ALA A 23 -12.82 0.17 12.21
CA ALA A 23 -11.40 -0.14 12.14
C ALA A 23 -11.18 -1.23 11.08
N LEU A 24 -10.40 -0.93 10.03
CA LEU A 24 -10.06 -1.89 8.98
C LEU A 24 -8.83 -2.72 9.37
N THR A 25 -7.85 -2.08 10.00
CA THR A 25 -6.65 -2.74 10.50
C THR A 25 -6.05 -1.96 11.67
N ILE A 26 -5.33 -2.65 12.54
CA ILE A 26 -4.68 -2.09 13.73
C ILE A 26 -3.21 -2.52 13.77
N GLU A 27 -2.33 -1.60 14.12
CA GLU A 27 -0.89 -1.89 14.17
C GLU A 27 -0.58 -2.79 15.36
N GLY A 28 0.14 -3.88 15.08
CA GLY A 28 0.79 -4.74 16.06
C GLY A 28 2.32 -4.76 15.89
N LEU A 29 2.98 -5.79 16.43
CA LEU A 29 4.44 -5.94 16.42
C LEU A 29 5.13 -5.76 15.04
N PRO A 30 4.58 -6.25 13.91
CA PRO A 30 5.23 -6.10 12.59
C PRO A 30 5.32 -4.65 12.09
N GLY A 31 4.62 -3.72 12.73
CA GLY A 31 4.68 -2.28 12.44
C GLY A 31 3.72 -1.80 11.35
N THR A 32 3.79 -0.50 11.08
CA THR A 32 2.84 0.24 10.23
C THR A 32 2.84 -0.26 8.78
N ASP A 33 4.00 -0.56 8.19
CA ASP A 33 4.09 -0.96 6.78
C ASP A 33 3.42 -2.32 6.54
N TRP A 34 3.66 -3.29 7.44
CA TRP A 34 3.00 -4.58 7.39
C TRP A 34 1.48 -4.44 7.55
N MET A 35 1.05 -3.60 8.50
CA MET A 35 -0.36 -3.28 8.72
C MET A 35 -1.03 -2.68 7.47
N LEU A 36 -0.39 -1.73 6.79
CA LEU A 36 -0.94 -1.14 5.57
C LEU A 36 -1.01 -2.17 4.44
N ARG A 37 0.03 -2.98 4.27
CA ARG A 37 0.06 -4.04 3.25
C ARG A 37 -1.01 -5.11 3.46
N SER A 38 -1.53 -5.29 4.69
CA SER A 38 -2.65 -6.19 4.95
C SER A 38 -3.97 -5.74 4.33
N LEU A 39 -4.05 -4.49 3.84
CA LEU A 39 -5.20 -3.96 3.09
C LEU A 39 -5.11 -4.23 1.59
N LEU A 40 -4.03 -4.89 1.14
CA LEU A 40 -3.74 -5.13 -0.26
C LEU A 40 -3.84 -6.63 -0.58
N VAL A 41 -4.26 -6.92 -1.81
CA VAL A 41 -4.24 -8.24 -2.42
C VAL A 41 -3.36 -8.23 -3.67
N PRO A 42 -2.82 -9.37 -4.13
CA PRO A 42 -2.13 -9.44 -5.41
C PRO A 42 -3.02 -8.93 -6.55
N GLY A 43 -2.45 -8.10 -7.43
CA GLY A 43 -3.14 -7.65 -8.64
C GLY A 43 -3.40 -8.83 -9.59
N LYS A 44 -4.42 -8.70 -10.44
CA LYS A 44 -4.70 -9.73 -11.45
C LYS A 44 -3.54 -9.76 -12.45
N SER A 45 -3.02 -10.95 -12.71
CA SER A 45 -2.19 -11.15 -13.89
C SER A 45 -3.09 -11.13 -15.12
N ALA A 46 -2.76 -10.33 -16.13
CA ALA A 46 -3.39 -10.48 -17.43
C ALA A 46 -3.03 -11.86 -17.95
N SER A 47 -3.98 -12.79 -17.95
CA SER A 47 -3.81 -14.08 -18.62
C SER A 47 -3.80 -13.81 -20.12
N THR A 48 -2.63 -13.68 -20.73
CA THR A 48 -2.51 -13.91 -22.17
C THR A 48 -2.94 -15.36 -22.40
N PRO A 49 -3.95 -15.64 -23.26
CA PRO A 49 -4.19 -17.02 -23.65
C PRO A 49 -2.87 -17.53 -24.24
N ARG A 50 -2.32 -18.60 -23.68
CA ARG A 50 -1.24 -19.34 -24.35
C ARG A 50 -1.83 -19.84 -25.66
N THR A 51 -1.52 -19.19 -26.78
CA THR A 51 -1.72 -19.78 -28.10
C THR A 51 -0.92 -21.07 -28.14
N ASP A 52 -1.56 -22.19 -28.50
CA ASP A 52 -0.85 -23.45 -28.66
C ASP A 52 0.21 -23.24 -29.76
N PRO A 53 1.51 -23.50 -29.51
CA PRO A 53 2.53 -23.35 -30.53
C PRO A 53 2.23 -24.12 -31.83
N ALA A 54 1.41 -25.18 -31.78
CA ALA A 54 0.95 -25.89 -32.96
C ALA A 54 -0.04 -25.09 -33.85
N GLU A 55 -0.86 -24.21 -33.26
CA GLU A 55 -1.83 -23.39 -34.02
C GLU A 55 -1.14 -22.33 -34.88
N GLY A 56 -0.06 -21.72 -34.36
CA GLY A 56 0.74 -20.74 -35.12
C GLY A 56 1.43 -21.37 -36.34
N MET A 57 2.00 -22.58 -36.16
CA MET A 57 2.66 -23.31 -37.24
C MET A 57 1.69 -23.75 -38.35
N LEU A 58 0.44 -24.09 -38.01
CA LEU A 58 -0.57 -24.51 -38.99
C LEU A 58 -1.16 -23.35 -39.80
N SER A 59 -1.20 -22.15 -39.21
CA SER A 59 -1.85 -20.98 -39.83
C SER A 59 -0.89 -20.15 -40.68
N ASP A 60 0.38 -20.01 -40.29
CA ASP A 60 1.43 -19.38 -41.10
C ASP A 60 2.82 -20.02 -40.84
N PRO A 61 3.16 -21.10 -41.58
CA PRO A 61 4.38 -21.86 -41.33
C PRO A 61 5.66 -21.11 -41.72
N ILE A 62 5.59 -20.17 -42.68
CA ILE A 62 6.77 -19.44 -43.16
C ILE A 62 7.06 -18.26 -42.24
N GLY A 63 6.04 -17.49 -41.85
CA GLY A 63 6.19 -16.38 -40.90
C GLY A 63 6.69 -16.88 -39.54
N TRP A 64 6.09 -17.95 -39.04
CA TRP A 64 6.51 -18.56 -37.77
C TRP A 64 7.96 -19.03 -37.77
N ALA A 65 8.42 -19.66 -38.86
CA ALA A 65 9.80 -20.14 -38.98
C ALA A 65 10.81 -18.98 -39.09
N ALA A 66 10.41 -17.86 -39.73
CA ALA A 66 11.24 -16.66 -39.82
C ALA A 66 11.47 -16.03 -38.44
N ASP A 67 10.42 -15.88 -37.63
CA ASP A 67 10.48 -15.31 -36.27
C ASP A 67 11.37 -16.16 -35.33
N TRP A 68 11.32 -17.49 -35.49
CA TRP A 68 12.18 -18.44 -34.78
C TRP A 68 13.66 -18.29 -35.15
N LEU A 69 13.96 -18.05 -36.43
CA LEU A 69 15.33 -17.91 -36.95
C LEU A 69 15.95 -16.54 -36.61
N THR A 70 15.14 -15.50 -36.47
CA THR A 70 15.60 -14.15 -36.09
C THR A 70 15.76 -13.97 -34.58
N GLY A 71 15.31 -14.93 -33.78
CA GLY A 71 15.53 -14.95 -32.34
C GLY A 71 14.43 -14.31 -31.49
N ASP A 72 13.25 -14.04 -32.05
CA ASP A 72 12.12 -13.50 -31.28
C ASP A 72 10.95 -14.49 -31.24
N PRO A 73 11.01 -15.57 -30.44
CA PRO A 73 9.87 -15.93 -29.63
C PRO A 73 9.88 -15.02 -28.40
N GLU A 74 9.95 -13.69 -28.58
CA GLU A 74 9.83 -12.78 -27.45
C GLU A 74 8.47 -13.10 -26.81
N PRO A 75 8.43 -13.55 -25.55
CA PRO A 75 7.17 -13.70 -24.87
C PRO A 75 6.53 -12.31 -24.88
N SER A 76 5.47 -12.13 -25.67
CA SER A 76 4.54 -11.01 -25.55
C SER A 76 4.40 -10.72 -24.06
N PRO A 77 4.81 -9.52 -23.60
CA PRO A 77 5.41 -9.29 -22.29
C PRO A 77 4.60 -10.10 -21.28
N ALA A 78 5.17 -11.24 -20.85
CA ALA A 78 4.47 -12.20 -20.02
C ALA A 78 3.83 -11.40 -18.89
N GLY A 79 2.49 -11.44 -18.86
CA GLY A 79 1.64 -10.36 -18.37
C GLY A 79 2.27 -9.51 -17.28
N GLN A 80 2.43 -8.20 -17.53
CA GLN A 80 2.72 -7.24 -16.47
C GLN A 80 1.68 -7.48 -15.38
N THR A 81 2.09 -8.17 -14.32
CA THR A 81 1.25 -8.37 -13.16
C THR A 81 1.00 -6.99 -12.62
N GLN A 82 -0.28 -6.57 -12.62
CA GLN A 82 -0.64 -5.36 -11.92
C GLN A 82 -0.10 -5.49 -10.49
N GLY A 83 0.54 -4.43 -10.00
CA GLY A 83 1.02 -4.38 -8.62
C GLY A 83 -0.11 -4.69 -7.64
N PRO A 84 0.22 -4.91 -6.35
CA PRO A 84 -0.81 -5.16 -5.34
C PRO A 84 -1.85 -4.03 -5.35
N VAL A 85 -3.12 -4.41 -5.26
CA VAL A 85 -4.26 -3.49 -5.27
C VAL A 85 -4.99 -3.56 -3.93
N ARG A 86 -5.75 -2.53 -3.56
CA ARG A 86 -6.62 -2.58 -2.39
C ARG A 86 -7.54 -3.81 -2.48
N ASP A 87 -7.68 -4.53 -1.37
CA ASP A 87 -8.62 -5.64 -1.27
C ASP A 87 -10.05 -5.16 -1.60
N PRO A 88 -10.69 -5.69 -2.66
CA PRO A 88 -12.04 -5.28 -3.05
C PRO A 88 -13.11 -5.66 -2.02
N ALA A 89 -12.80 -6.56 -1.06
CA ALA A 89 -13.70 -6.88 0.05
C ALA A 89 -13.79 -5.75 1.10
N LEU A 90 -12.87 -4.79 1.07
CA LEU A 90 -12.85 -3.66 1.99
C LEU A 90 -13.61 -2.45 1.42
N PRO A 91 -14.27 -1.63 2.26
CA PRO A 91 -14.83 -0.36 1.78
C PRO A 91 -13.72 0.54 1.21
N GLY A 92 -14.01 1.37 0.22
CA GLY A 92 -13.05 2.36 -0.29
C GLY A 92 -12.72 3.47 0.72
N GLY A 93 -11.59 4.15 0.50
CA GLY A 93 -11.17 5.32 1.29
C GLY A 93 -10.63 4.99 2.67
N GLY A 94 -10.81 5.92 3.60
CA GLY A 94 -10.40 5.80 5.00
C GLY A 94 -9.12 6.56 5.32
N ILE A 95 -8.79 6.60 6.61
CA ILE A 95 -7.69 7.41 7.15
C ILE A 95 -6.73 6.53 7.95
N LEU A 96 -5.43 6.76 7.76
CA LEU A 96 -4.42 6.26 8.69
C LEU A 96 -4.35 7.22 9.88
N VAL A 97 -4.41 6.68 11.09
CA VAL A 97 -4.22 7.44 12.32
C VAL A 97 -2.99 6.92 13.04
N LYS A 98 -2.04 7.79 13.38
CA LYS A 98 -0.86 7.46 14.19
C LYS A 98 -0.67 8.46 15.31
N MET A 99 -0.54 7.99 16.55
CA MET A 99 -0.46 8.84 17.75
C MET A 99 0.46 8.17 18.77
N SER A 100 1.03 8.91 19.71
CA SER A 100 1.75 8.28 20.84
C SER A 100 0.77 7.52 21.73
N LYS A 101 1.20 6.39 22.32
CA LYS A 101 0.39 5.71 23.34
C LYS A 101 0.34 6.56 24.63
N PRO A 102 -0.76 6.51 25.40
CA PRO A 102 -0.80 7.16 26.70
C PRO A 102 0.33 6.67 27.62
N GLY A 103 1.09 7.60 28.22
CA GLY A 103 2.19 7.26 29.13
C GLY A 103 3.49 6.80 28.48
N GLN A 104 3.57 6.75 27.14
CA GLN A 104 4.80 6.40 26.42
C GLN A 104 5.89 7.46 26.64
N ASP A 105 7.10 7.03 27.03
CA ASP A 105 8.27 7.92 27.09
C ASP A 105 8.76 8.22 25.67
N ARG A 106 8.38 9.40 25.18
CA ARG A 106 8.70 9.91 23.84
C ARG A 106 10.20 10.07 23.58
N ARG A 107 11.04 10.07 24.62
CA ARG A 107 12.52 10.14 24.47
C ARG A 107 13.11 8.78 24.10
N VAL A 108 12.40 7.70 24.42
CA VAL A 108 12.83 6.33 24.16
C VAL A 108 12.27 5.85 22.83
N ASP A 109 10.99 6.13 22.58
CA ASP A 109 10.31 5.72 21.36
C ASP A 109 9.25 6.76 20.96
N LEU A 110 9.38 7.30 19.75
CA LEU A 110 8.43 8.26 19.18
C LEU A 110 7.90 7.69 17.86
N PRO A 111 6.58 7.53 17.68
CA PRO A 111 6.04 7.07 16.41
C PRO A 111 6.52 7.96 15.27
N ALA A 112 6.78 7.37 14.11
CA ALA A 112 7.20 8.12 12.92
C ALA A 112 6.31 7.85 11.71
N ILE A 113 6.17 8.85 10.84
CA ILE A 113 5.72 8.71 9.46
C ILE A 113 6.79 9.25 8.52
N GLY A 114 6.83 8.76 7.28
CA GLY A 114 7.74 9.26 6.25
C GLY A 114 7.19 9.03 4.84
N PRO A 115 7.96 9.35 3.78
CA PRO A 115 7.54 9.22 2.39
C PRO A 115 6.97 7.83 2.04
N ALA A 116 7.58 6.76 2.57
CA ALA A 116 7.11 5.39 2.37
C ALA A 116 5.69 5.17 2.93
N THR A 117 5.37 5.76 4.08
CA THR A 117 4.03 5.69 4.68
C THR A 117 2.99 6.34 3.79
N LEU A 118 3.28 7.49 3.18
CA LEU A 118 2.36 8.19 2.27
C LEU A 118 2.13 7.39 0.98
N ARG A 119 3.21 6.85 0.40
CA ARG A 119 3.10 5.99 -0.79
C ARG A 119 2.27 4.74 -0.52
N LEU A 120 2.46 4.09 0.63
CA LEU A 120 1.66 2.93 1.02
C LEU A 120 0.21 3.31 1.34
N ALA A 121 -0.03 4.44 1.99
CA ALA A 121 -1.39 4.94 2.24
C ALA A 121 -2.15 5.20 0.92
N ALA A 122 -1.50 5.83 -0.05
CA ALA A 122 -2.07 6.04 -1.38
C ALA A 122 -2.31 4.72 -2.12
N LEU A 123 -1.36 3.78 -2.07
CA LEU A 123 -1.52 2.45 -2.67
C LEU A 123 -2.69 1.68 -2.06
N CYS A 124 -2.91 1.84 -0.75
CA CYS A 124 -4.07 1.29 -0.07
C CYS A 124 -5.37 1.99 -0.46
N GLY A 125 -5.35 3.12 -1.16
CA GLY A 125 -6.54 3.91 -1.48
C GLY A 125 -7.11 4.63 -0.27
N LEU A 126 -6.26 5.08 0.66
CA LEU A 126 -6.66 5.97 1.76
C LEU A 126 -6.82 7.40 1.27
N GLU A 127 -7.58 8.21 2.01
CA GLU A 127 -7.86 9.62 1.71
C GLU A 127 -6.91 10.55 2.47
N GLY A 128 -6.29 10.07 3.55
CA GLY A 128 -5.35 10.89 4.31
C GLY A 128 -4.70 10.20 5.49
N VAL A 129 -3.78 10.94 6.10
CA VAL A 129 -3.02 10.56 7.29
C VAL A 129 -3.28 11.59 8.39
N VAL A 130 -3.60 11.11 9.58
CA VAL A 130 -3.83 11.92 10.78
C VAL A 130 -2.76 11.59 11.82
N ILE A 131 -2.07 12.60 12.31
CA ILE A 131 -1.03 12.47 13.34
C ILE A 131 -1.30 13.35 14.56
N GLU A 132 -0.79 12.94 15.73
CA GLU A 132 -0.82 13.74 16.96
C GLU A 132 0.26 14.82 16.94
N ALA A 133 -0.12 16.08 17.21
CA ALA A 133 0.82 17.18 17.38
C ALA A 133 1.82 16.89 18.51
N GLY A 134 3.12 16.97 18.20
CA GLY A 134 4.20 16.70 19.16
C GLY A 134 4.28 15.24 19.64
N GLY A 135 3.44 14.34 19.11
CA GLY A 135 3.42 12.92 19.43
C GLY A 135 3.92 12.02 18.31
N VAL A 136 4.20 12.56 17.12
CA VAL A 136 4.69 11.80 15.96
C VAL A 136 5.82 12.57 15.26
N MET A 137 6.92 11.88 14.94
CA MET A 137 7.99 12.40 14.09
C MET A 137 7.59 12.32 12.62
N VAL A 138 7.83 13.39 11.88
CA VAL A 138 7.68 13.41 10.42
C VAL A 138 9.08 13.39 9.80
N LEU A 139 9.46 12.24 9.24
CA LEU A 139 10.70 12.05 8.51
C LEU A 139 10.57 12.76 7.16
N GLU A 140 11.61 13.48 6.72
CA GLU A 140 11.65 14.18 5.42
C GLU A 140 10.40 15.03 5.19
N ARG A 141 10.10 15.93 6.15
CA ARG A 141 8.86 16.71 6.21
C ARG A 141 8.45 17.38 4.89
N ASP A 142 9.39 17.96 4.17
CA ASP A 142 9.10 18.66 2.91
C ASP A 142 8.65 17.66 1.83
N GLU A 143 9.30 16.51 1.74
CA GLU A 143 8.93 15.42 0.82
C GLU A 143 7.59 14.80 1.21
N VAL A 144 7.32 14.62 2.50
CA VAL A 144 6.02 14.14 2.99
C VAL A 144 4.90 15.08 2.57
N THR A 145 5.11 16.39 2.70
CA THR A 145 4.12 17.41 2.32
C THR A 145 3.88 17.38 0.81
N ARG A 146 4.96 17.40 0.02
CA ARG A 146 4.89 17.31 -1.45
C ARG A 146 4.18 16.05 -1.91
N LEU A 147 4.52 14.89 -1.35
CA LEU A 147 3.89 13.62 -1.69
C LEU A 147 2.42 13.56 -1.29
N ALA A 148 2.04 14.16 -0.16
CA ALA A 148 0.66 14.22 0.25
C ALA A 148 -0.18 14.96 -0.81
N ASP A 149 0.29 16.13 -1.25
CA ASP A 149 -0.37 16.90 -2.31
C ASP A 149 -0.42 16.13 -3.65
N GLU A 150 0.69 15.52 -4.07
CA GLU A 150 0.77 14.77 -5.34
C GLU A 150 -0.10 13.51 -5.36
N LEU A 151 -0.21 12.83 -4.22
CA LEU A 151 -0.99 11.61 -4.08
C LEU A 151 -2.47 11.88 -3.74
N GLY A 152 -2.86 13.15 -3.58
CA GLY A 152 -4.22 13.54 -3.18
C GLY A 152 -4.58 13.10 -1.76
N LEU A 153 -3.58 12.94 -0.88
CA LEU A 153 -3.76 12.62 0.53
C LEU A 153 -3.77 13.91 1.34
N PHE A 154 -4.76 14.09 2.21
CA PHE A 154 -4.61 15.13 3.23
C PHE A 154 -3.67 14.65 4.35
N LEU A 155 -2.86 15.55 4.89
CA LEU A 155 -2.10 15.34 6.12
C LEU A 155 -2.67 16.26 7.21
N TRP A 156 -3.30 15.68 8.23
CA TRP A 156 -3.88 16.44 9.34
C TRP A 156 -3.10 16.23 10.64
N VAL A 157 -2.56 17.32 11.18
CA VAL A 157 -1.98 17.35 12.51
C VAL A 157 -3.07 17.73 13.51
N ARG A 158 -3.47 16.78 14.35
CA ARG A 158 -4.49 16.97 15.38
C ARG A 158 -3.84 17.49 16.67
N ALA A 159 -4.40 18.59 17.19
CA ALA A 159 -4.09 19.14 18.51
C ALA A 159 -4.76 18.36 19.65
#